data_AF-A0A256WC87-F1
#
_entry.id   AF-A0A256WC87-F1
#
_cell.length_a   1.000
_cell.length_b   1.000
_cell.length_c   1.000
_cell.angle_alpha   90.00
_cell.angle_beta   90.00
_cell.angle_gamma   90.00
#
_symmetry.space_group_name_H-M   'P 1'
#
loop_
_entity.id
_entity.type
_entity.pdbx_description
1 polymer ?
#
loop_
_entity_poly.entity_id
_entity_poly.type
_entity_poly.pdbx_seq_one_letter_code
_entity_poly.pdbx_strand_id
1 'polypeptide(L)'
;MLPINTKTRVLTSPIAIANCDFIIAPSNSYWTRDYGPWYVLDGNDEIGIVDFEYNRPRPADNAIPAKVAQELGINLFVMDIETAGGNYMCNGMGIASSTDLIWLENNGYTHAEIDQIFEDYLGIEEYHVLPDPNNTYIDHIDCWGKFLDVDKVMIRSVPASHAQYDEIEETAAYYAEQISSYGTPFEVYRVYTPNDQPYTNSLILNKKVIVPIMNSQWDDEALAAYQEAMPGYEVVGFTGSWESTDALHCRWPLTRKPCLVTKWLGLPEVGNLLMPYIAVQKVLLMLVCCTSTMWLWLASNPYKLNIRLRLQ
;
A
#
# COMPACT_ATOMS: atom_id res chain seq x y z
N MET A 1 1.51 -23.33 -29.34
CA MET A 1 2.84 -23.53 -28.73
C MET A 1 3.01 -22.47 -27.67
N LEU A 2 3.18 -22.85 -26.40
CA LEU A 2 3.54 -21.89 -25.35
C LEU A 2 4.97 -21.38 -25.62
N PRO A 3 5.25 -20.07 -25.52
CA PRO A 3 6.61 -19.56 -25.67
C PRO A 3 7.52 -20.13 -24.56
N ILE A 4 8.79 -20.28 -24.88
CA ILE A 4 9.76 -21.06 -24.09
C ILE A 4 9.94 -20.46 -22.68
N ASN A 5 9.30 -21.13 -21.72
CA ASN A 5 9.61 -21.19 -20.29
C ASN A 5 10.24 -19.95 -19.64
N THR A 6 9.43 -19.21 -18.89
CA THR A 6 9.88 -18.34 -17.78
C THR A 6 10.84 -19.08 -16.83
N LYS A 7 10.58 -20.38 -16.59
CA LYS A 7 11.48 -21.28 -15.86
C LYS A 7 12.90 -21.31 -16.44
N THR A 8 13.06 -21.33 -17.77
CA THR A 8 14.39 -21.39 -18.43
C THR A 8 15.15 -20.07 -18.27
N ARG A 9 14.47 -18.92 -18.30
CA ARG A 9 15.11 -17.62 -18.00
C ARG A 9 15.58 -17.53 -16.54
N VAL A 10 14.76 -17.98 -15.59
CA VAL A 10 15.13 -18.04 -14.16
C VAL A 10 16.33 -18.98 -13.95
N LEU A 11 16.35 -20.14 -14.61
CA LEU A 11 17.45 -21.12 -14.57
C LEU A 11 18.79 -20.60 -15.14
N THR A 12 18.78 -19.54 -15.96
CA THR A 12 20.01 -18.92 -16.52
C THR A 12 20.51 -17.72 -15.72
N SER A 13 19.78 -17.28 -14.70
CA SER A 13 20.15 -16.15 -13.84
C SER A 13 20.77 -16.66 -12.52
N PRO A 14 21.71 -15.94 -11.88
CA PRO A 14 22.24 -16.31 -10.54
C PRO A 14 21.21 -16.18 -9.39
N ILE A 15 19.92 -16.09 -9.69
CA ILE A 15 18.82 -16.04 -8.72
C ILE A 15 18.71 -17.38 -7.99
N ALA A 16 18.66 -17.35 -6.67
CA ALA A 16 18.45 -18.54 -5.85
C ALA A 16 17.01 -19.07 -6.00
N ILE A 17 16.83 -20.03 -6.93
CA ILE A 17 15.54 -20.69 -7.22
C ILE A 17 14.89 -21.30 -5.97
N ALA A 18 15.69 -21.63 -4.94
CA ALA A 18 15.22 -22.08 -3.63
C ALA A 18 14.25 -21.10 -2.93
N ASN A 19 14.22 -19.82 -3.34
CA ASN A 19 13.31 -18.79 -2.84
C ASN A 19 12.23 -18.38 -3.86
N CYS A 20 11.99 -19.19 -4.90
CA CYS A 20 11.02 -18.88 -5.96
C CYS A 20 9.88 -19.91 -6.02
N ASP A 21 8.69 -19.50 -5.57
CA ASP A 21 7.44 -20.23 -5.78
C ASP A 21 6.74 -19.74 -7.06
N PHE A 22 5.91 -20.59 -7.68
CA PHE A 22 5.25 -20.30 -8.95
C PHE A 22 3.76 -20.65 -8.90
N ILE A 23 2.90 -19.64 -9.05
CA ILE A 23 1.47 -19.81 -9.32
C ILE A 23 1.27 -19.86 -10.84
N ILE A 24 0.51 -20.84 -11.33
CA ILE A 24 0.18 -20.97 -12.76
C ILE A 24 -1.25 -20.47 -12.97
N ALA A 25 -1.37 -19.28 -13.56
CA ALA A 25 -2.61 -18.63 -13.94
C ALA A 25 -2.43 -17.87 -15.27
N PRO A 26 -3.49 -17.69 -16.08
CA PRO A 26 -3.47 -16.68 -17.13
C PRO A 26 -3.50 -15.28 -16.48
N SER A 27 -2.76 -14.33 -17.04
CA SER A 27 -2.90 -12.90 -16.74
C SER A 27 -2.99 -12.12 -18.06
N ASN A 28 -3.60 -10.95 -18.04
CA ASN A 28 -3.59 -10.00 -19.15
C ASN A 28 -2.37 -9.07 -19.10
N SER A 29 -1.79 -8.84 -17.91
CA SER A 29 -0.70 -7.89 -17.74
C SER A 29 0.32 -8.28 -16.67
N TYR A 30 1.21 -7.33 -16.34
CA TYR A 30 2.25 -7.40 -15.32
C TYR A 30 2.07 -6.38 -14.19
N TRP A 31 0.98 -5.60 -14.20
CA TRP A 31 0.68 -4.59 -13.15
C TRP A 31 0.06 -5.25 -11.91
N THR A 32 0.79 -6.20 -11.33
CA THR A 32 0.34 -7.05 -10.22
C THR A 32 0.04 -6.30 -8.92
N ARG A 33 0.34 -5.00 -8.84
CA ARG A 33 -0.13 -4.11 -7.78
C ARG A 33 -1.61 -3.82 -7.92
N ASP A 34 -2.05 -3.55 -9.15
CA ASP A 34 -3.38 -3.03 -9.43
C ASP A 34 -4.47 -4.09 -9.22
N TYR A 35 -4.22 -5.31 -9.67
CA TYR A 35 -5.13 -6.46 -9.57
C TYR A 35 -4.69 -7.49 -8.52
N GLY A 36 -3.63 -7.20 -7.77
CA GLY A 36 -3.06 -8.13 -6.80
C GLY A 36 -3.93 -8.27 -5.54
N PRO A 37 -3.83 -9.41 -4.84
CA PRO A 37 -4.60 -9.63 -3.62
C PRO A 37 -4.25 -8.62 -2.53
N TRP A 38 -5.25 -7.99 -1.92
CA TRP A 38 -5.08 -7.22 -0.69
C TRP A 38 -5.21 -8.19 0.48
N TYR A 39 -4.21 -8.27 1.35
CA TYR A 39 -4.28 -9.17 2.52
C TYR A 39 -4.92 -8.46 3.70
N VAL A 40 -5.77 -9.18 4.42
CA VAL A 40 -6.45 -8.72 5.65
C VAL A 40 -6.19 -9.68 6.80
N LEU A 41 -6.32 -9.19 8.04
CA LEU A 41 -6.56 -10.05 9.21
C LEU A 41 -8.05 -9.98 9.54
N ASP A 42 -8.69 -11.14 9.68
CA ASP A 42 -10.09 -11.21 10.08
C ASP A 42 -10.28 -11.11 11.60
N GLY A 43 -11.53 -11.15 12.06
CA GLY A 43 -11.88 -11.11 13.49
C GLY A 43 -11.46 -12.34 14.31
N ASN A 44 -10.86 -13.36 13.68
CA ASN A 44 -10.29 -14.54 14.34
C ASN A 44 -8.75 -14.47 14.39
N ASP A 45 -8.16 -13.33 14.01
CA ASP A 45 -6.72 -13.13 13.83
C ASP A 45 -6.14 -14.02 12.69
N GLU A 46 -6.98 -14.47 11.73
CA GLU A 46 -6.57 -15.26 10.56
C GLU A 46 -6.33 -14.38 9.32
N ILE A 47 -5.39 -14.79 8.46
CA ILE A 47 -5.06 -14.06 7.23
C ILE A 47 -5.99 -14.48 6.09
N GLY A 48 -6.70 -13.51 5.54
CA GLY A 48 -7.47 -13.63 4.30
C GLY A 48 -6.93 -12.75 3.18
N ILE A 49 -7.60 -12.83 2.03
CA ILE A 49 -7.47 -11.92 0.89
C ILE A 49 -8.82 -11.23 0.69
N VAL A 50 -8.79 -9.91 0.49
CA VAL A 50 -9.89 -9.17 -0.14
C VAL A 50 -9.60 -9.05 -1.63
N ASP A 51 -10.59 -9.49 -2.42
CA ASP A 51 -10.74 -9.32 -3.85
C ASP A 51 -11.61 -8.10 -4.12
N PHE A 52 -11.45 -7.45 -5.28
CA PHE A 52 -12.22 -6.27 -5.71
C PHE A 52 -12.28 -6.29 -7.25
N GLU A 53 -13.24 -5.58 -7.85
CA GLU A 53 -13.32 -5.54 -9.31
C GLU A 53 -12.18 -4.65 -9.85
N TYR A 54 -11.26 -5.23 -10.61
CA TYR A 54 -10.18 -4.47 -11.22
C TYR A 54 -10.73 -3.52 -12.29
N ASN A 55 -10.50 -2.22 -12.11
CA ASN A 55 -10.98 -1.11 -12.96
C ASN A 55 -10.47 -1.06 -14.42
N ARG A 56 -10.03 -2.19 -14.99
CA ARG A 56 -9.57 -2.31 -16.37
C ARG A 56 -10.21 -3.56 -17.00
N PRO A 57 -10.53 -3.57 -18.31
CA PRO A 57 -11.14 -4.71 -19.00
C PRO A 57 -10.15 -5.87 -19.20
N ARG A 58 -9.73 -6.49 -18.09
CA ARG A 58 -8.64 -7.46 -17.96
C ARG A 58 -9.10 -8.64 -17.10
N PRO A 59 -10.06 -9.46 -17.57
CA PRO A 59 -10.70 -10.49 -16.75
C PRO A 59 -9.77 -11.63 -16.30
N ALA A 60 -8.59 -11.80 -16.93
CA ALA A 60 -7.59 -12.75 -16.44
C ALA A 60 -6.74 -12.17 -15.31
N ASP A 61 -6.53 -10.84 -15.28
CA ASP A 61 -5.90 -10.15 -14.15
C ASP A 61 -6.86 -10.12 -12.94
N ASN A 62 -8.14 -9.78 -13.18
CA ASN A 62 -9.19 -9.75 -12.15
C ASN A 62 -9.43 -11.13 -11.49
N ALA A 63 -9.06 -12.24 -12.14
CA ALA A 63 -9.18 -13.59 -11.58
C ALA A 63 -7.97 -14.03 -10.72
N ILE A 64 -6.94 -13.20 -10.57
CA ILE A 64 -5.70 -13.57 -9.88
C ILE A 64 -5.86 -13.66 -8.35
N PRO A 65 -6.52 -12.74 -7.62
CA PRO A 65 -6.61 -12.83 -6.16
C PRO A 65 -7.29 -14.11 -5.68
N ALA A 66 -8.42 -14.49 -6.28
CA ALA A 66 -9.08 -15.77 -6.07
C ALA A 66 -8.14 -16.98 -6.32
N LYS A 67 -7.29 -16.91 -7.36
CA LYS A 67 -6.31 -17.96 -7.64
C LYS A 67 -5.19 -18.02 -6.60
N VAL A 68 -4.72 -16.87 -6.10
CA VAL A 68 -3.72 -16.80 -5.02
C VAL A 68 -4.30 -17.34 -3.71
N ALA A 69 -5.55 -17.00 -3.36
CA ALA A 69 -6.23 -17.53 -2.18
C ALA A 69 -6.36 -19.07 -2.22
N GLN A 70 -6.70 -19.63 -3.39
CA GLN A 70 -6.76 -21.08 -3.60
C GLN A 70 -5.40 -21.76 -3.38
N GLU A 71 -4.31 -21.24 -3.97
CA GLU A 71 -2.97 -21.84 -3.86
C GLU A 71 -2.37 -21.70 -2.45
N LEU A 72 -2.70 -20.62 -1.73
CA LEU A 72 -2.25 -20.38 -0.36
C LEU A 72 -3.13 -21.05 0.71
N GLY A 73 -4.31 -21.56 0.34
CA GLY A 73 -5.27 -22.16 1.27
C GLY A 73 -5.77 -21.17 2.33
N ILE A 74 -6.16 -19.96 1.91
CA ILE A 74 -6.66 -18.89 2.78
C ILE A 74 -8.02 -18.38 2.33
N ASN A 75 -8.74 -17.73 3.25
CA ASN A 75 -10.07 -17.17 3.01
C ASN A 75 -10.01 -16.07 1.95
N LEU A 76 -11.03 -16.02 1.09
CA LEU A 76 -11.25 -14.98 0.10
C LEU A 76 -12.56 -14.26 0.45
N PHE A 77 -12.49 -12.94 0.57
CA PHE A 77 -13.62 -12.03 0.70
C PHE A 77 -13.70 -11.21 -0.60
N VAL A 78 -14.90 -10.94 -1.11
CA VAL A 78 -15.08 -10.17 -2.36
C VAL A 78 -15.78 -8.87 -2.00
N MET A 79 -15.08 -7.75 -2.21
CA MET A 79 -15.54 -6.40 -1.96
C MET A 79 -16.16 -5.84 -3.25
N ASP A 80 -17.38 -5.32 -3.15
CA ASP A 80 -18.16 -4.79 -4.29
C ASP A 80 -17.75 -3.34 -4.60
N ILE A 81 -16.50 -3.17 -5.05
CA ILE A 81 -15.85 -1.89 -5.38
C ILE A 81 -15.00 -2.09 -6.65
N GLU A 82 -15.15 -1.18 -7.61
CA GLU A 82 -14.25 -1.08 -8.77
C GLU A 82 -13.05 -0.21 -8.40
N THR A 83 -11.82 -0.75 -8.49
CA THR A 83 -10.60 0.01 -8.13
C THR A 83 -9.31 -0.63 -8.69
N ALA A 84 -8.17 -0.06 -8.33
CA ALA A 84 -6.83 -0.61 -8.56
C ALA A 84 -5.97 -0.43 -7.31
N GLY A 85 -5.20 -1.46 -6.94
CA GLY A 85 -4.27 -1.41 -5.80
C GLY A 85 -3.15 -0.37 -5.91
N GLY A 86 -2.86 0.20 -7.08
CA GLY A 86 -1.97 1.38 -7.21
C GLY A 86 -2.62 2.66 -6.69
N ASN A 87 -3.96 2.72 -6.69
CA ASN A 87 -4.75 3.79 -6.08
C ASN A 87 -5.22 3.47 -4.65
N TYR A 88 -4.52 2.59 -3.93
CA TYR A 88 -4.84 2.32 -2.53
C TYR A 88 -3.59 2.16 -1.68
N MET A 89 -3.58 2.81 -0.52
CA MET A 89 -2.63 2.53 0.54
C MET A 89 -3.26 2.76 1.91
N CYS A 90 -2.75 2.05 2.91
CA CYS A 90 -3.07 2.30 4.31
C CYS A 90 -1.81 2.48 5.14
N ASN A 91 -1.96 3.16 6.28
CA ASN A 91 -0.97 3.18 7.35
C ASN A 91 -1.07 1.93 8.25
N GLY A 92 -2.07 1.08 7.98
CA GLY A 92 -2.32 -0.19 8.64
C GLY A 92 -2.77 -0.11 10.11
N MET A 93 -3.16 1.08 10.57
CA MET A 93 -3.74 1.32 11.88
C MET A 93 -5.04 2.10 11.76
N GLY A 94 -5.90 1.64 10.85
CA GLY A 94 -7.24 2.21 10.61
C GLY A 94 -7.28 3.37 9.62
N ILE A 95 -6.16 3.92 9.16
CA ILE A 95 -6.15 5.01 8.17
C ILE A 95 -5.78 4.48 6.78
N ALA A 96 -6.57 4.85 5.77
CA ALA A 96 -6.26 4.63 4.35
C ALA A 96 -6.31 5.91 3.51
N SER A 97 -5.80 5.85 2.29
CA SER A 97 -5.93 6.92 1.30
C SER A 97 -5.90 6.42 -0.15
N SER A 98 -6.59 7.17 -1.01
CA SER A 98 -6.63 7.06 -2.47
C SER A 98 -6.83 8.43 -3.10
N THR A 99 -6.77 8.50 -4.44
CA THR A 99 -7.37 9.62 -5.18
C THR A 99 -8.89 9.52 -5.21
N ASP A 100 -9.56 10.60 -5.62
CA ASP A 100 -11.00 10.71 -5.87
C ASP A 100 -11.50 9.90 -7.07
N LEU A 101 -10.61 9.26 -7.84
CA LEU A 101 -10.95 8.22 -8.81
C LEU A 101 -11.83 7.12 -8.18
N ILE A 102 -11.65 6.80 -6.89
CA ILE A 102 -12.49 5.86 -6.16
C ILE A 102 -13.98 6.25 -6.19
N TRP A 103 -14.30 7.54 -6.09
CA TRP A 103 -15.68 8.04 -6.17
C TRP A 103 -16.19 8.13 -7.61
N LEU A 104 -15.30 8.41 -8.57
CA LEU A 104 -15.65 8.50 -9.99
C LEU A 104 -16.02 7.13 -10.59
N GLU A 105 -15.21 6.11 -10.31
CA GLU A 105 -15.43 4.72 -10.75
C GLU A 105 -16.63 4.09 -10.01
N ASN A 106 -16.86 4.43 -8.73
CA ASN A 106 -17.94 3.87 -7.90
C ASN A 106 -19.16 4.79 -7.72
N ASN A 107 -19.53 5.58 -8.74
CA ASN A 107 -20.61 6.59 -8.68
C ASN A 107 -22.03 6.05 -8.37
N GLY A 108 -22.22 4.73 -8.28
CA GLY A 108 -23.44 4.09 -7.78
C GLY A 108 -23.59 4.13 -6.25
N TYR A 109 -22.51 4.38 -5.52
CA TYR A 109 -22.48 4.52 -4.06
C TYR A 109 -22.30 5.99 -3.65
N THR A 110 -22.83 6.35 -2.48
CA THR A 110 -22.43 7.56 -1.78
C THR A 110 -21.05 7.39 -1.14
N HIS A 111 -20.34 8.49 -0.87
CA HIS A 111 -19.00 8.43 -0.29
C HIS A 111 -19.02 7.67 1.06
N ALA A 112 -20.05 7.90 1.89
CA ALA A 112 -20.23 7.21 3.17
C ALA A 112 -20.55 5.71 3.03
N GLU A 113 -21.10 5.25 1.91
CA GLU A 113 -21.25 3.81 1.63
C GLU A 113 -19.91 3.19 1.25
N ILE A 114 -19.06 3.91 0.48
CA ILE A 114 -17.68 3.48 0.19
C ILE A 114 -16.87 3.42 1.50
N ASP A 115 -16.97 4.43 2.37
CA ASP A 115 -16.32 4.44 3.68
C ASP A 115 -16.75 3.22 4.53
N GLN A 116 -18.04 2.90 4.58
CA GLN A 116 -18.54 1.73 5.31
C GLN A 116 -18.06 0.40 4.70
N ILE A 117 -17.97 0.30 3.37
CA ILE A 117 -17.42 -0.90 2.71
C ILE A 117 -15.94 -1.08 3.07
N PHE A 118 -15.17 0.01 3.13
CA PHE A 118 -13.77 -0.02 3.55
C PHE A 118 -13.61 -0.32 5.06
N GLU A 119 -14.51 0.14 5.92
CA GLU A 119 -14.56 -0.31 7.33
C GLU A 119 -14.83 -1.83 7.41
N ASP A 120 -15.89 -2.30 6.74
CA ASP A 120 -16.38 -3.68 6.84
C ASP A 120 -15.40 -4.72 6.28
N TYR A 121 -14.72 -4.43 5.16
CA TYR A 121 -13.80 -5.37 4.49
C TYR A 121 -12.33 -5.21 4.88
N LEU A 122 -11.89 -3.98 5.19
CA LEU A 122 -10.46 -3.65 5.34
C LEU A 122 -10.10 -3.12 6.74
N GLY A 123 -11.09 -2.84 7.60
CA GLY A 123 -10.87 -2.31 8.94
C GLY A 123 -10.38 -0.86 8.94
N ILE A 124 -10.78 -0.08 7.93
CA ILE A 124 -10.45 1.35 7.81
C ILE A 124 -11.46 2.17 8.60
N GLU A 125 -10.96 2.85 9.64
CA GLU A 125 -11.70 3.74 10.54
C GLU A 125 -11.74 5.19 10.00
N GLU A 126 -10.78 5.58 9.16
CA GLU A 126 -10.67 6.90 8.52
C GLU A 126 -10.06 6.78 7.11
N TYR A 127 -10.71 7.38 6.11
CA TYR A 127 -10.32 7.28 4.70
C TYR A 127 -10.09 8.65 4.07
N HIS A 128 -8.83 8.96 3.75
CA HIS A 128 -8.46 10.21 3.08
C HIS A 128 -8.57 10.07 1.56
N VAL A 129 -9.64 10.58 0.97
CA VAL A 129 -9.81 10.65 -0.49
C VAL A 129 -9.50 12.07 -0.97
N LEU A 130 -8.47 12.23 -1.82
CA LEU A 130 -7.99 13.52 -2.31
C LEU A 130 -8.07 13.60 -3.85
N PRO A 131 -8.17 14.80 -4.46
CA PRO A 131 -7.90 14.96 -5.89
C PRO A 131 -6.48 14.49 -6.24
N ASP A 132 -6.26 13.90 -7.42
CA ASP A 132 -4.91 13.56 -7.89
C ASP A 132 -4.10 14.83 -8.24
N PRO A 133 -2.96 15.10 -7.58
CA PRO A 133 -2.14 16.28 -7.82
C PRO A 133 -1.19 16.14 -9.02
N ASN A 134 -1.10 14.98 -9.68
CA ASN A 134 -0.25 14.80 -10.86
C ASN A 134 -0.92 15.23 -12.17
N ASN A 135 -2.26 15.28 -12.24
CA ASN A 135 -3.01 15.56 -13.48
C ASN A 135 -2.54 14.64 -14.64
N THR A 136 -2.55 13.32 -14.39
CA THR A 136 -2.17 12.28 -15.35
C THR A 136 -3.38 11.41 -15.68
N TYR A 137 -3.26 10.48 -16.64
CA TYR A 137 -4.40 9.63 -17.01
C TYR A 137 -4.71 8.50 -16.00
N ILE A 138 -3.83 8.28 -15.02
CA ILE A 138 -3.86 7.07 -14.17
C ILE A 138 -4.53 7.32 -12.82
N ASP A 139 -4.45 8.53 -12.28
CA ASP A 139 -5.01 8.95 -10.99
C ASP A 139 -4.74 7.95 -9.84
N HIS A 140 -3.48 7.52 -9.70
CA HIS A 140 -3.03 6.57 -8.67
C HIS A 140 -2.19 7.28 -7.60
N ILE A 141 -2.59 7.13 -6.32
CA ILE A 141 -1.83 7.69 -5.18
C ILE A 141 -0.36 7.23 -5.13
N ASP A 142 -0.01 6.02 -5.58
CA ASP A 142 1.39 5.56 -5.59
C ASP A 142 2.34 6.28 -6.57
N CYS A 143 1.79 7.16 -7.41
CA CYS A 143 2.53 8.00 -8.35
C CYS A 143 2.89 9.40 -7.80
N TRP A 144 2.44 9.74 -6.59
CA TRP A 144 2.76 11.03 -5.93
C TRP A 144 2.90 10.95 -4.40
N GLY A 145 2.32 9.93 -3.76
CA GLY A 145 2.34 9.72 -2.33
C GLY A 145 2.79 8.32 -1.94
N LYS A 146 3.22 8.15 -0.68
CA LYS A 146 3.43 6.84 -0.05
C LYS A 146 3.44 6.94 1.47
N PHE A 147 2.53 6.27 2.16
CA PHE A 147 2.73 5.99 3.60
C PHE A 147 4.02 5.17 3.80
N LEU A 148 4.83 5.58 4.78
CA LEU A 148 6.12 4.95 5.12
C LEU A 148 6.09 4.25 6.48
N ASP A 149 5.29 4.78 7.40
CA ASP A 149 4.97 4.19 8.70
C ASP A 149 3.55 4.63 9.12
N VAL A 150 3.12 4.29 10.33
CA VAL A 150 1.80 4.68 10.87
C VAL A 150 1.58 6.20 10.86
N ASP A 151 2.64 6.97 11.10
CA ASP A 151 2.65 8.43 11.25
C ASP A 151 3.53 9.16 10.22
N LYS A 152 4.00 8.48 9.17
CA LYS A 152 4.90 9.05 8.16
C LYS A 152 4.37 8.89 6.74
N VAL A 153 4.43 9.97 5.97
CA VAL A 153 4.05 9.96 4.54
C VAL A 153 5.12 10.65 3.69
N MET A 154 5.46 10.05 2.56
CA MET A 154 6.29 10.63 1.52
C MET A 154 5.37 11.26 0.48
N ILE A 155 5.57 12.54 0.14
CA ILE A 155 4.87 13.23 -0.95
C ILE A 155 5.92 13.76 -1.93
N ARG A 156 5.70 13.61 -3.24
CA ARG A 156 6.62 14.18 -4.26
C ARG A 156 6.78 15.70 -4.07
N SER A 157 7.86 16.27 -4.57
CA SER A 157 8.06 17.71 -4.69
C SER A 157 8.63 18.05 -6.06
N VAL A 158 8.34 19.25 -6.55
CA VAL A 158 8.70 19.73 -7.89
C VAL A 158 9.22 21.17 -7.80
N PRO A 159 9.99 21.67 -8.77
CA PRO A 159 10.36 23.08 -8.79
C PRO A 159 9.11 23.97 -8.93
N ALA A 160 9.14 25.17 -8.36
CA ALA A 160 8.02 26.14 -8.38
C ALA A 160 7.61 26.65 -9.79
N SER A 161 8.27 26.19 -10.85
CA SER A 161 7.90 26.40 -12.25
C SER A 161 7.15 25.22 -12.87
N HIS A 162 6.94 24.14 -12.13
CA HIS A 162 6.22 22.95 -12.57
C HIS A 162 4.71 23.21 -12.55
N ALA A 163 3.97 22.67 -13.51
CA ALA A 163 2.55 22.98 -13.67
C ALA A 163 1.67 22.46 -12.51
N GLN A 164 2.11 21.40 -11.83
CA GLN A 164 1.46 20.77 -10.67
C GLN A 164 2.02 21.23 -9.31
N TYR A 165 2.80 22.32 -9.26
CA TYR A 165 3.47 22.71 -8.02
C TYR A 165 2.48 23.02 -6.88
N ASP A 166 1.45 23.82 -7.16
CA ASP A 166 0.51 24.28 -6.14
C ASP A 166 -0.31 23.10 -5.57
N GLU A 167 -0.78 22.18 -6.43
CA GLU A 167 -1.54 20.98 -6.04
C GLU A 167 -0.72 19.98 -5.22
N ILE A 168 0.57 19.83 -5.55
CA ILE A 168 1.52 18.98 -4.82
C ILE A 168 1.85 19.57 -3.44
N GLU A 169 2.02 20.89 -3.33
CA GLU A 169 2.23 21.55 -2.04
C GLU A 169 0.96 21.57 -1.18
N GLU A 170 -0.23 21.74 -1.77
CA GLU A 170 -1.52 21.63 -1.07
C GLU A 170 -1.71 20.21 -0.50
N THR A 171 -1.39 19.18 -1.28
CA THR A 171 -1.40 17.78 -0.83
C THR A 171 -0.44 17.56 0.34
N ALA A 172 0.78 18.10 0.28
CA ALA A 172 1.74 17.99 1.37
C ALA A 172 1.29 18.73 2.64
N ALA A 173 0.67 19.90 2.49
CA ALA A 173 0.10 20.67 3.60
C ALA A 173 -1.08 19.94 4.25
N TYR A 174 -1.98 19.34 3.45
CA TYR A 174 -3.12 18.56 3.94
C TYR A 174 -2.67 17.47 4.91
N TYR A 175 -1.70 16.62 4.54
CA TYR A 175 -1.22 15.56 5.41
C TYR A 175 -0.54 16.09 6.68
N ALA A 176 0.19 17.21 6.60
CA ALA A 176 0.83 17.81 7.76
C ALA A 176 -0.18 18.34 8.81
N GLU A 177 -1.43 18.58 8.41
CA GLU A 177 -2.54 18.95 9.29
C GLU A 177 -3.35 17.75 9.80
N GLN A 178 -3.22 16.56 9.19
CA GLN A 178 -3.94 15.36 9.62
C GLN A 178 -3.26 14.69 10.83
N ILE A 179 -4.07 14.05 11.68
CA ILE A 179 -3.60 13.31 12.85
C ILE A 179 -3.47 11.82 12.48
N SER A 180 -2.28 11.26 12.70
CA SER A 180 -2.01 9.84 12.52
C SER A 180 -2.66 8.97 13.61
N SER A 181 -2.68 7.65 13.40
CA SER A 181 -3.19 6.69 14.38
C SER A 181 -2.38 6.62 15.70
N TYR A 182 -1.22 7.29 15.79
CA TYR A 182 -0.49 7.49 17.05
C TYR A 182 -0.95 8.73 17.83
N GLY A 183 -1.90 9.52 17.29
CA GLY A 183 -2.42 10.74 17.92
C GLY A 183 -1.52 11.96 17.75
N THR A 184 -0.46 11.85 16.94
CA THR A 184 0.45 12.92 16.51
C THR A 184 0.15 13.30 15.05
N PRO A 185 0.42 14.55 14.62
CA PRO A 185 0.36 14.91 13.20
C PRO A 185 1.28 14.03 12.34
N PHE A 186 0.95 13.81 11.07
CA PHE A 186 1.84 13.07 10.17
C PHE A 186 3.16 13.83 9.93
N GLU A 187 4.27 13.10 9.99
CA GLU A 187 5.56 13.58 9.47
C GLU A 187 5.55 13.48 7.93
N VAL A 188 5.48 14.63 7.26
CA VAL A 188 5.49 14.71 5.79
C VAL A 188 6.91 14.86 5.27
N TYR A 189 7.43 13.77 4.70
CA TYR A 189 8.71 13.73 3.99
C TYR A 189 8.52 14.05 2.51
N ARG A 190 9.52 14.68 1.89
CA ARG A 190 9.44 15.15 0.49
C ARG A 190 10.53 14.51 -0.37
N VAL A 191 10.19 14.11 -1.59
CA VAL A 191 11.15 13.58 -2.58
C VAL A 191 11.09 14.37 -3.89
N TYR A 192 12.24 14.89 -4.32
CA TYR A 192 12.32 15.84 -5.43
C TYR A 192 12.26 15.14 -6.80
N THR A 193 11.27 15.49 -7.61
CA THR A 193 10.89 14.83 -8.88
C THR A 193 10.80 15.84 -10.03
N PRO A 194 11.87 16.61 -10.33
CA PRO A 194 11.80 17.76 -11.23
C PRO A 194 11.48 17.41 -12.70
N ASN A 195 11.63 16.14 -13.10
CA ASN A 195 11.25 15.61 -14.41
C ASN A 195 10.39 14.35 -14.23
N ASP A 196 9.45 14.36 -13.28
CA ASP A 196 8.49 13.28 -13.00
C ASP A 196 9.13 11.90 -12.72
N GLN A 197 10.29 11.87 -12.08
CA GLN A 197 10.91 10.61 -11.66
C GLN A 197 9.99 9.88 -10.65
N PRO A 198 9.72 8.58 -10.82
CA PRO A 198 8.69 7.87 -10.05
C PRO A 198 9.17 7.43 -8.66
N TYR A 199 9.94 8.26 -7.94
CA TYR A 199 10.61 7.87 -6.69
C TYR A 199 9.63 7.44 -5.57
N THR A 200 8.40 7.97 -5.55
CA THR A 200 7.33 7.56 -4.62
C THR A 200 6.83 6.14 -4.88
N ASN A 201 6.98 5.65 -6.11
CA ASN A 201 6.57 4.33 -6.58
C ASN A 201 7.56 3.23 -6.15
N SER A 202 8.01 3.32 -4.89
CA SER A 202 8.97 2.42 -4.25
C SER A 202 8.30 1.21 -3.60
N LEU A 203 9.11 0.19 -3.32
CA LEU A 203 8.72 -1.05 -2.68
C LEU A 203 9.41 -1.16 -1.32
N ILE A 204 8.67 -0.98 -0.23
CA ILE A 204 9.13 -1.39 1.10
C ILE A 204 9.14 -2.94 1.10
N LEU A 205 10.06 -3.62 1.78
CA LEU A 205 10.09 -5.09 1.83
C LEU A 205 10.87 -5.57 3.06
N ASN A 206 10.14 -5.94 4.12
CA ASN A 206 10.72 -6.25 5.43
C ASN A 206 11.54 -5.03 5.93
N LYS A 207 12.87 -5.15 6.01
CA LYS A 207 13.79 -4.04 6.38
C LYS A 207 14.49 -3.38 5.19
N LYS A 208 14.01 -3.58 3.96
CA LYS A 208 14.54 -2.91 2.75
C LYS A 208 13.53 -1.91 2.21
N VAL A 209 14.02 -0.86 1.56
CA VAL A 209 13.21 0.02 0.70
C VAL A 209 13.87 0.04 -0.66
N ILE A 210 13.16 -0.42 -1.68
CA ILE A 210 13.66 -0.50 -3.05
C ILE A 210 13.03 0.66 -3.82
N VAL A 211 13.83 1.64 -4.23
CA VAL A 211 13.37 2.86 -4.90
C VAL A 211 13.65 2.72 -6.41
N PRO A 212 12.67 2.94 -7.31
CA PRO A 212 12.95 2.99 -8.75
C PRO A 212 13.83 4.21 -9.05
N ILE A 213 15.02 3.97 -9.63
CA ILE A 213 15.96 5.04 -10.00
C ILE A 213 16.14 5.13 -11.53
N MET A 214 16.40 6.34 -12.01
CA MET A 214 16.37 6.68 -13.45
C MET A 214 17.78 6.79 -14.08
N ASN A 215 18.84 6.58 -13.29
CA ASN A 215 20.21 7.00 -13.59
C ASN A 215 20.31 8.51 -13.81
N SER A 216 19.61 9.28 -12.98
CA SER A 216 19.56 10.74 -13.04
C SER A 216 20.39 11.38 -11.91
N GLN A 217 20.69 12.67 -12.03
CA GLN A 217 21.43 13.42 -11.01
C GLN A 217 20.67 13.65 -9.70
N TRP A 218 19.42 13.18 -9.59
CA TRP A 218 18.55 13.35 -8.42
C TRP A 218 18.33 12.02 -7.67
N ASP A 219 18.90 10.92 -8.17
CA ASP A 219 18.69 9.59 -7.63
C ASP A 219 19.29 9.46 -6.21
N ASP A 220 20.44 10.08 -5.96
CA ASP A 220 21.13 10.04 -4.65
C ASP A 220 20.34 10.83 -3.58
N GLU A 221 19.84 12.02 -3.90
CA GLU A 221 18.98 12.81 -3.01
C GLU A 221 17.65 12.11 -2.73
N ALA A 222 17.06 11.43 -3.73
CA ALA A 222 15.85 10.66 -3.54
C ALA A 222 16.06 9.46 -2.59
N LEU A 223 17.19 8.76 -2.71
CA LEU A 223 17.57 7.69 -1.78
C LEU A 223 17.83 8.25 -0.37
N ALA A 224 18.46 9.42 -0.25
CA ALA A 224 18.71 10.08 1.03
C ALA A 224 17.39 10.45 1.76
N ALA A 225 16.38 10.96 1.04
CA ALA A 225 15.07 11.28 1.62
C ALA A 225 14.40 10.05 2.26
N TYR A 226 14.50 8.87 1.62
CA TYR A 226 14.02 7.62 2.22
C TYR A 226 14.87 7.16 3.42
N GLN A 227 16.18 7.38 3.41
CA GLN A 227 17.07 7.03 4.52
C GLN A 227 16.81 7.89 5.77
N GLU A 228 16.48 9.17 5.57
CA GLU A 228 16.06 10.09 6.62
C GLU A 228 14.69 9.71 7.20
N ALA A 229 13.73 9.40 6.32
CA ALA A 229 12.37 9.06 6.73
C ALA A 229 12.26 7.70 7.44
N MET A 230 13.07 6.71 7.02
CA MET A 230 12.97 5.32 7.46
C MET A 230 14.28 4.83 8.14
N PRO A 231 14.69 5.43 9.27
CA PRO A 231 15.93 5.07 9.94
C PRO A 231 15.95 3.59 10.35
N GLY A 232 17.02 2.89 9.99
CA GLY A 232 17.18 1.46 10.25
C GLY A 232 16.67 0.52 9.13
N TYR A 233 16.11 1.07 8.05
CA TYR A 233 15.89 0.35 6.80
C TYR A 233 17.13 0.44 5.88
N GLU A 234 17.33 -0.59 5.07
CA GLU A 234 18.31 -0.62 3.98
C GLU A 234 17.66 -0.08 2.71
N VAL A 235 17.93 1.19 2.37
CA VAL A 235 17.41 1.84 1.17
C VAL A 235 18.33 1.55 -0.02
N VAL A 236 17.78 1.01 -1.10
CA VAL A 236 18.51 0.62 -2.31
C VAL A 236 17.82 1.14 -3.57
N GLY A 237 18.60 1.71 -4.50
CA GLY A 237 18.11 2.07 -5.83
C GLY A 237 18.01 0.86 -6.76
N PHE A 238 16.95 0.80 -7.56
CA PHE A 238 16.74 -0.24 -8.56
C PHE A 238 16.45 0.35 -9.95
N THR A 239 17.32 0.05 -10.92
CA THR A 239 17.21 0.51 -12.30
C THR A 239 16.27 -0.36 -13.13
N GLY A 240 15.57 0.23 -14.08
CA GLY A 240 14.67 -0.47 -15.00
C GLY A 240 14.05 0.47 -16.02
N SER A 241 13.07 -0.04 -16.77
CA SER A 241 12.27 0.77 -17.69
C SER A 241 11.06 1.34 -16.94
N TRP A 242 11.27 2.43 -16.22
CA TRP A 242 10.25 3.10 -15.40
C TRP A 242 9.67 4.31 -16.13
N GLU A 243 8.38 4.55 -15.90
CA GLU A 243 7.66 5.76 -16.32
C GLU A 243 7.13 6.46 -15.05
N SER A 244 6.79 7.74 -15.15
CA SER A 244 6.23 8.52 -14.02
C SER A 244 4.94 7.90 -13.43
N THR A 245 4.14 7.25 -14.30
CA THR A 245 2.87 6.59 -13.96
C THR A 245 2.96 5.06 -13.91
N ASP A 246 4.15 4.47 -14.03
CA ASP A 246 4.35 3.01 -13.97
C ASP A 246 5.82 2.64 -13.68
N ALA A 247 6.11 2.29 -12.43
CA ALA A 247 7.46 1.91 -12.03
C ALA A 247 7.49 0.63 -11.16
N LEU A 248 8.27 0.63 -10.07
CA LEU A 248 8.55 -0.60 -9.34
C LEU A 248 7.34 -1.08 -8.51
N HIS A 249 6.64 -0.16 -7.84
CA HIS A 249 5.50 -0.49 -7.00
C HIS A 249 4.34 -1.06 -7.82
N CYS A 250 4.03 -0.49 -8.99
CA CYS A 250 2.96 -0.93 -9.89
C CYS A 250 3.14 -2.39 -10.39
N ARG A 251 4.38 -2.88 -10.43
CA ARG A 251 4.76 -4.15 -11.07
C ARG A 251 5.12 -5.27 -10.09
N TRP A 252 4.85 -5.08 -8.79
CA TRP A 252 5.24 -6.04 -7.76
C TRP A 252 4.04 -6.51 -6.92
N PRO A 253 3.75 -7.82 -6.84
CA PRO A 253 2.68 -8.35 -6.01
C PRO A 253 3.14 -8.59 -4.57
N LEU A 254 2.18 -8.51 -3.65
CA LEU A 254 2.17 -9.40 -2.50
C LEU A 254 1.56 -10.74 -2.97
N THR A 255 2.35 -11.81 -3.09
CA THR A 255 1.84 -13.17 -3.46
C THR A 255 2.23 -14.25 -2.46
N ARG A 256 3.06 -13.92 -1.47
CA ARG A 256 3.40 -14.83 -0.38
C ARG A 256 2.54 -14.47 0.82
N LYS A 257 1.84 -15.46 1.38
CA LYS A 257 1.09 -15.32 2.64
C LYS A 257 1.97 -14.57 3.66
N PRO A 258 1.58 -13.38 4.14
CA PRO A 258 2.25 -12.74 5.27
C PRO A 258 2.31 -13.78 6.38
N CYS A 259 3.48 -14.06 6.95
CA CYS A 259 3.54 -15.13 7.94
C CYS A 259 3.00 -14.70 9.30
N LEU A 260 2.94 -13.38 9.54
CA LEU A 260 3.30 -12.83 10.84
C LEU A 260 2.99 -11.27 10.86
N VAL A 261 2.22 -10.72 11.84
CA VAL A 261 1.84 -9.31 12.14
C VAL A 261 1.88 -8.94 13.66
N THR A 262 2.31 -7.73 14.06
CA THR A 262 2.27 -7.21 15.45
C THR A 262 1.58 -5.84 15.58
N LYS A 263 0.74 -5.62 16.62
CA LYS A 263 0.16 -4.29 16.93
C LYS A 263 0.80 -3.68 18.19
N TRP A 264 1.28 -2.44 18.07
CA TRP A 264 1.73 -1.59 19.17
C TRP A 264 0.95 -0.27 19.13
N LEU A 265 0.44 0.17 20.29
CA LEU A 265 0.05 1.57 20.46
C LEU A 265 1.24 2.29 21.08
N GLY A 266 1.81 3.26 20.35
CA GLY A 266 2.84 4.13 20.87
C GLY A 266 2.34 4.91 22.08
N LEU A 267 3.20 5.11 23.08
CA LEU A 267 2.97 6.14 24.09
C LEU A 267 3.61 7.43 23.55
N PRO A 268 2.87 8.55 23.42
CA PRO A 268 3.45 9.81 22.96
C PRO A 268 4.56 10.26 23.93
N GLU A 269 5.56 10.97 23.43
CA GLU A 269 6.65 11.50 24.26
C GLU A 269 6.12 12.54 25.27
N VAL A 270 5.85 12.10 26.51
CA VAL A 270 5.49 12.99 27.61
C VAL A 270 6.75 13.30 28.44
N GLY A 271 7.28 14.51 28.28
CA GLY A 271 8.45 14.95 29.02
C GLY A 271 8.27 14.89 30.55
N ASN A 272 9.11 14.12 31.23
CA ASN A 272 9.33 14.12 32.69
C ASN A 272 8.07 14.16 33.59
N LEU A 273 7.22 13.13 33.51
CA LEU A 273 6.21 12.86 34.53
C LEU A 273 6.43 11.50 35.23
N LEU A 274 6.59 11.55 36.55
CA LEU A 274 6.79 10.39 37.43
C LEU A 274 5.45 9.67 37.70
N MET A 275 4.86 9.09 36.65
CA MET A 275 3.67 8.24 36.72
C MET A 275 3.99 6.83 36.18
N PRO A 276 3.39 5.75 36.71
CA PRO A 276 3.57 4.42 36.15
C PRO A 276 2.78 4.28 34.84
N TYR A 277 3.48 4.22 33.72
CA TYR A 277 2.89 3.99 32.39
C TYR A 277 2.70 2.50 32.12
N ILE A 278 1.57 2.14 31.51
CA ILE A 278 1.32 0.79 30.97
C ILE A 278 1.32 0.89 29.46
N ALA A 279 2.39 0.43 28.82
CA ALA A 279 2.38 0.15 27.38
C ALA A 279 1.57 -1.13 27.14
N VAL A 280 0.46 -1.04 26.40
CA VAL A 280 -0.37 -2.21 26.07
C VAL A 280 0.10 -2.82 24.75
N GLN A 281 0.95 -3.83 24.84
CA GLN A 281 1.39 -4.62 23.70
C GLN A 281 0.48 -5.86 23.53
N LYS A 282 -0.34 -5.92 22.48
CA LYS A 282 -1.04 -7.17 22.09
C LYS A 282 -0.13 -7.95 21.13
N VAL A 283 0.71 -8.82 21.69
CA VAL A 283 1.63 -9.66 20.89
C VAL A 283 0.89 -10.81 20.25
N LEU A 284 0.60 -10.67 18.95
CA LEU A 284 0.64 -11.80 18.03
C LEU A 284 2.12 -11.90 17.55
N LEU A 285 2.82 -13.01 17.81
CA LEU A 285 4.30 -13.07 17.82
C LEU A 285 4.98 -13.03 16.45
N MET A 286 5.41 -11.85 15.97
CA MET A 286 5.54 -11.77 14.51
C MET A 286 6.49 -10.75 13.78
N LEU A 287 6.76 -11.05 12.47
CA LEU A 287 7.41 -10.27 11.37
C LEU A 287 6.59 -10.17 10.04
N VAL A 288 6.29 -8.95 9.57
CA VAL A 288 5.59 -8.74 8.29
C VAL A 288 6.54 -8.63 7.08
N CYS A 289 6.22 -9.33 5.99
CA CYS A 289 6.78 -9.10 4.66
C CYS A 289 5.90 -8.11 3.88
N CYS A 290 5.77 -6.87 4.39
CA CYS A 290 4.86 -5.87 3.83
C CYS A 290 5.55 -4.96 2.80
N THR A 291 4.81 -4.62 1.73
CA THR A 291 5.34 -3.82 0.61
C THR A 291 4.49 -2.63 0.16
N SER A 292 3.24 -2.59 0.59
CA SER A 292 2.61 -1.37 1.11
C SER A 292 2.74 -1.37 2.63
N THR A 293 2.51 -0.23 3.31
CA THR A 293 2.45 -0.06 4.77
C THR A 293 1.21 -0.71 5.42
N MET A 294 0.85 -1.88 4.93
CA MET A 294 -0.31 -2.65 5.37
C MET A 294 0.04 -3.40 6.66
N TRP A 295 0.21 -2.64 7.75
CA TRP A 295 0.02 -3.21 9.07
C TRP A 295 -1.43 -3.72 9.13
N LEU A 296 -1.64 -4.95 9.57
CA LEU A 296 -2.97 -5.55 9.49
C LEU A 296 -3.71 -5.32 10.83
N TRP A 297 -4.90 -4.73 10.74
CA TRP A 297 -5.72 -4.43 11.92
C TRP A 297 -6.45 -5.68 12.41
N LEU A 298 -6.63 -5.77 13.74
CA LEU A 298 -7.33 -6.87 14.40
C LEU A 298 -8.76 -6.42 14.69
N ALA A 299 -9.74 -6.97 13.98
CA ALA A 299 -11.16 -6.67 14.18
C ALA A 299 -11.71 -7.21 15.50
N SER A 300 -11.37 -6.53 16.60
CA SER A 300 -11.83 -6.87 17.95
C SER A 300 -12.08 -5.61 18.80
N ASN A 301 -13.19 -4.91 18.50
CA ASN A 301 -13.83 -4.04 19.47
C ASN A 301 -14.82 -4.89 20.31
N PRO A 302 -14.48 -5.33 21.53
CA PRO A 302 -15.30 -6.26 22.32
C PRO A 302 -16.65 -5.69 22.79
N TYR A 303 -16.97 -4.43 22.44
CA TYR A 303 -18.19 -3.74 22.88
C TYR A 303 -19.18 -3.37 21.77
N LYS A 304 -18.94 -3.73 20.49
CA LYS A 304 -19.83 -3.35 19.37
C LYS A 304 -20.28 -4.46 18.41
N LEU A 305 -19.94 -5.74 18.63
CA LEU A 305 -20.49 -6.81 17.78
C LEU A 305 -21.94 -7.18 18.16
N ASN A 306 -22.91 -6.46 17.59
CA ASN A 306 -24.34 -6.80 17.68
C ASN A 306 -24.97 -6.93 16.28
N ILE A 307 -24.22 -7.54 15.35
CA ILE A 307 -24.69 -7.86 14.01
C ILE A 307 -25.73 -8.98 14.11
N ARG A 308 -27.00 -8.61 13.98
CA ARG A 308 -28.11 -9.57 13.83
C ARG A 308 -28.09 -10.17 12.43
N LEU A 309 -27.37 -11.27 12.26
CA LEU A 309 -27.59 -12.16 11.12
C LEU A 309 -29.04 -12.70 11.16
N ARG A 310 -29.91 -12.11 10.33
CA ARG A 310 -31.17 -12.77 9.96
C ARG A 310 -30.89 -13.71 8.80
N LEU A 311 -30.81 -15.00 9.12
CA LEU A 311 -30.96 -16.06 8.12
C LEU A 311 -32.41 -16.08 7.60
N GLN A 312 -32.58 -15.87 6.29
CA GLN A 312 -33.56 -16.55 5.46
C GLN A 312 -33.19 -16.42 3.98
#